data_AF-A0A7X9AXL0-F1
#
_entry.id   AF-A0A7X9AXL0-F1
#
_cell.length_a   1.000
_cell.length_b   1.000
_cell.length_c   1.000
_cell.angle_alpha   90.00
_cell.angle_beta   90.00
_cell.angle_gamma   90.00
#
_symmetry.space_group_name_H-M   'P 1'
#
loop_
_entity.id
_entity.type
_entity.pdbx_description
1 polymer ?
#
loop_
_entity_poly.entity_id
_entity_poly.type
_entity_poly.pdbx_seq_one_letter_code
_entity_poly.pdbx_strand_id
1 'polypeptide(L)'
;MFKFDPRLYLVTQRYDYSREEFLARVAAAICGGVTAVQLREKEAGGREFYELALALAKLCREQKVSFWINDRVDIALAAQADGVHVGQEDLPATVLRRIIPKQMLLGVSASTVDEAKAAEQAGADCVGCGAVFATDTKSVKLLSSQGLQAIRAAVQIPMLAIGGIKVANAARPIADGADGVAVVSAIMLASDTYAAAKSLRQVVDAALSERRSTK
;
A
#
# COMPACT_ATOMS: atom_id res chain seq x y z
N MET A 1 9.38 -17.68 -3.73
CA MET A 1 9.09 -16.34 -3.16
C MET A 1 8.24 -15.60 -4.18
N PHE A 2 7.08 -15.09 -3.78
CA PHE A 2 6.20 -14.34 -4.69
C PHE A 2 6.83 -12.98 -4.99
N LYS A 3 6.74 -12.51 -6.24
CA LYS A 3 7.27 -11.20 -6.64
C LYS A 3 6.25 -10.13 -6.24
N PHE A 4 6.67 -9.08 -5.54
CA PHE A 4 5.81 -7.96 -5.19
C PHE A 4 5.16 -7.34 -6.44
N ASP A 5 3.85 -7.15 -6.38
CA ASP A 5 3.02 -6.57 -7.44
C ASP A 5 2.34 -5.30 -6.90
N PRO A 6 2.81 -4.09 -7.29
CA PRO A 6 2.33 -2.83 -6.73
C PRO A 6 0.97 -2.38 -7.28
N ARG A 7 0.41 -3.05 -8.30
CA ARG A 7 -0.66 -2.47 -9.12
C ARG A 7 -1.88 -2.00 -8.33
N LEU A 8 -2.43 -2.83 -7.45
CA LEU A 8 -3.53 -2.43 -6.58
C LEU A 8 -3.26 -2.83 -5.13
N TYR A 9 -2.89 -1.84 -4.34
CA TYR A 9 -2.45 -2.01 -2.97
C TYR A 9 -3.58 -1.57 -2.01
N LEU A 10 -4.14 -2.49 -1.23
CA LEU A 10 -5.15 -2.18 -0.23
C LEU A 10 -4.48 -1.86 1.10
N VAL A 11 -4.66 -0.65 1.61
CA VAL A 11 -4.36 -0.32 3.00
C VAL A 11 -5.66 -0.42 3.79
N THR A 12 -5.69 -1.28 4.81
CA THR A 12 -6.93 -1.53 5.56
C THR A 12 -7.24 -0.41 6.54
N GLN A 13 -8.51 -0.29 6.89
CA GLN A 13 -8.97 0.44 8.06
C GLN A 13 -10.20 -0.29 8.60
N ARG A 14 -10.26 -0.50 9.91
CA ARG A 14 -11.32 -1.31 10.53
C ARG A 14 -12.70 -0.64 10.49
N TYR A 15 -12.77 0.69 10.62
CA TYR A 15 -14.03 1.41 10.80
C TYR A 15 -14.86 0.80 11.95
N ASP A 16 -16.17 0.73 11.82
CA ASP A 16 -17.11 0.09 12.75
C ASP A 16 -17.39 -1.39 12.42
N TYR A 17 -16.65 -1.97 11.46
CA TYR A 17 -16.85 -3.35 11.03
C TYR A 17 -16.47 -4.36 12.13
N SER A 18 -17.29 -5.40 12.25
CA SER A 18 -16.91 -6.59 13.01
C SER A 18 -15.68 -7.24 12.39
N ARG A 19 -14.96 -8.07 13.17
CA ARG A 19 -13.81 -8.83 12.66
C ARG A 19 -14.17 -9.68 11.44
N GLU A 20 -15.36 -10.29 11.45
CA GLU A 20 -15.85 -11.14 10.37
C GLU A 20 -16.14 -10.34 9.10
N GLU A 21 -16.84 -9.21 9.23
CA GLU A 21 -17.13 -8.32 8.11
C GLU A 21 -15.84 -7.74 7.51
N PHE A 22 -14.91 -7.30 8.36
CA PHE A 22 -13.61 -6.80 7.94
C PHE A 22 -12.84 -7.82 7.09
N LEU A 23 -12.75 -9.07 7.57
CA LEU A 23 -12.07 -10.14 6.84
C LEU A 23 -12.79 -10.50 5.53
N ALA A 24 -14.13 -10.51 5.53
CA ALA A 24 -14.93 -10.76 4.34
C ALA A 24 -14.72 -9.67 3.27
N ARG A 25 -14.65 -8.40 3.68
CA ARG A 25 -14.32 -7.27 2.79
C ARG A 25 -12.93 -7.42 2.18
N VAL A 26 -11.92 -7.71 2.98
CA VAL A 26 -10.55 -7.93 2.45
C VAL A 26 -10.51 -9.11 1.49
N ALA A 27 -11.19 -10.22 1.79
CA ALA A 27 -11.29 -11.36 0.89
C ALA A 27 -11.96 -10.99 -0.45
N ALA A 28 -13.07 -10.26 -0.40
CA ALA A 28 -13.75 -9.77 -1.61
C ALA A 28 -12.87 -8.84 -2.44
N ALA A 29 -12.08 -7.97 -1.79
CA ALA A 29 -11.14 -7.08 -2.45
C ALA A 29 -10.03 -7.85 -3.18
N ILE A 30 -9.48 -8.89 -2.53
CA ILE A 30 -8.49 -9.80 -3.14
C ILE A 30 -9.08 -10.48 -4.37
N CYS A 31 -10.27 -11.07 -4.26
CA CYS A 31 -10.97 -11.67 -5.41
C CYS A 31 -11.20 -10.65 -6.54
N GLY A 32 -11.41 -9.37 -6.20
CA GLY A 32 -11.57 -8.29 -7.17
C GLY A 32 -10.28 -7.84 -7.84
N GLY A 33 -9.11 -8.26 -7.37
CA GLY A 33 -7.82 -7.99 -8.03
C GLY A 33 -6.85 -7.12 -7.24
N VAL A 34 -7.04 -6.96 -5.93
CA VAL A 34 -6.00 -6.45 -5.02
C VAL A 34 -4.77 -7.37 -5.07
N THR A 35 -3.57 -6.79 -5.16
CA THR A 35 -2.29 -7.48 -5.31
C THR A 35 -1.40 -7.41 -4.07
N ALA A 36 -1.70 -6.47 -3.17
CA ALA A 36 -1.06 -6.35 -1.87
C ALA A 36 -2.07 -5.86 -0.83
N VAL A 37 -1.99 -6.39 0.39
CA VAL A 37 -2.81 -5.95 1.53
C VAL A 37 -1.87 -5.51 2.65
N GLN A 38 -2.07 -4.30 3.16
CA GLN A 38 -1.40 -3.80 4.35
C GLN A 38 -2.39 -3.65 5.49
N LEU A 39 -2.15 -4.41 6.56
CA LEU A 39 -2.88 -4.23 7.79
C LEU A 39 -2.40 -2.94 8.46
N ARG A 40 -3.30 -1.96 8.50
CA ARG A 40 -3.16 -0.74 9.28
C ARG A 40 -4.26 -0.68 10.32
N GLU A 41 -3.85 -0.76 11.57
CA GLU A 41 -4.71 -0.72 12.74
C GLU A 41 -4.06 0.20 13.78
N LYS A 42 -4.83 1.16 14.31
CA LYS A 42 -4.30 2.20 15.20
C LYS A 42 -4.85 2.12 16.61
N GLU A 43 -6.00 1.49 16.78
CA GLU A 43 -6.72 1.48 18.06
C GLU A 43 -6.61 0.13 18.77
N ALA A 44 -6.30 -0.95 18.03
CA ALA A 44 -6.17 -2.28 18.61
C ALA A 44 -4.92 -2.40 19.50
N GLY A 45 -5.10 -3.08 20.63
CA GLY A 45 -3.98 -3.52 21.47
C GLY A 45 -3.10 -4.55 20.75
N GLY A 46 -1.88 -4.77 21.26
CA GLY A 46 -0.89 -5.64 20.60
C GLY A 46 -1.38 -7.07 20.32
N ARG A 47 -2.13 -7.68 21.24
CA ARG A 47 -2.68 -9.03 21.06
C ARG A 47 -3.72 -9.09 19.95
N GLU A 48 -4.67 -8.17 19.96
CA GLU A 48 -5.73 -8.13 18.95
C GLU A 48 -5.16 -7.83 17.55
N PHE A 49 -4.21 -6.89 17.46
CA PHE A 49 -3.50 -6.62 16.22
C PHE A 49 -2.83 -7.90 15.70
N TYR A 50 -2.07 -8.59 16.55
CA TYR A 50 -1.39 -9.83 16.18
C TYR A 50 -2.35 -10.91 15.68
N GLU A 51 -3.45 -11.15 16.38
CA GLU A 51 -4.45 -12.15 15.97
C GLU A 51 -5.11 -11.80 14.64
N LEU A 52 -5.36 -10.53 14.38
CA LEU A 52 -5.87 -10.05 13.10
C LEU A 52 -4.82 -10.21 11.99
N ALA A 53 -3.56 -9.89 12.29
CA ALA A 53 -2.44 -10.07 11.38
C ALA A 53 -2.29 -11.53 10.96
N LEU A 54 -2.41 -12.50 11.89
CA LEU A 54 -2.39 -13.92 11.56
C LEU A 54 -3.53 -14.33 10.62
N ALA A 55 -4.74 -13.82 10.87
CA ALA A 55 -5.90 -14.12 10.04
C ALA A 55 -5.72 -13.59 8.60
N LEU A 56 -5.25 -12.35 8.45
CA LEU A 56 -4.97 -11.75 7.15
C LEU A 56 -3.77 -12.40 6.44
N ALA A 57 -2.71 -12.75 7.16
CA ALA A 57 -1.56 -13.44 6.59
C ALA A 57 -1.97 -14.79 5.99
N LYS A 58 -2.83 -15.55 6.68
CA LYS A 58 -3.40 -16.80 6.15
C LYS A 58 -4.20 -16.55 4.87
N LEU A 59 -5.13 -15.60 4.91
CA LEU A 59 -5.99 -15.25 3.77
C LEU A 59 -5.16 -14.83 2.54
N CYS A 60 -4.19 -13.94 2.73
CA CYS A 60 -3.36 -13.44 1.64
C CYS A 60 -2.47 -14.54 1.03
N ARG A 61 -1.93 -15.43 1.87
CA ARG A 61 -1.12 -16.57 1.42
C ARG A 61 -1.90 -17.54 0.55
N GLU A 62 -3.13 -17.88 0.95
CA GLU A 62 -4.03 -18.75 0.18
C GLU A 62 -4.34 -18.17 -1.21
N GLN A 63 -4.44 -16.85 -1.30
CA GLN A 63 -4.74 -16.13 -2.54
C GLN A 63 -3.50 -15.62 -3.30
N LYS A 64 -2.28 -15.94 -2.82
CA LYS A 64 -1.00 -15.49 -3.40
C LYS A 64 -0.90 -13.96 -3.54
N VAL A 65 -1.41 -13.24 -2.55
CA VAL A 65 -1.30 -11.79 -2.42
C VAL A 65 -0.28 -11.46 -1.35
N SER A 66 0.54 -10.42 -1.56
CA SER A 66 1.53 -10.02 -0.55
C SER A 66 0.85 -9.36 0.66
N PHE A 67 1.25 -9.76 1.87
CA PHE A 67 0.73 -9.23 3.13
C PHE A 67 1.76 -8.38 3.85
N TRP A 68 1.34 -7.18 4.26
CA TRP A 68 2.19 -6.16 4.85
C TRP A 68 1.62 -5.67 6.18
N ILE A 69 2.50 -5.23 7.07
CA ILE A 69 2.11 -4.57 8.32
C ILE A 69 2.53 -3.11 8.28
N ASN A 70 1.64 -2.21 8.70
CA ASN A 70 1.95 -0.80 8.89
C ASN A 70 2.60 -0.57 10.27
N ASP A 71 3.74 0.12 10.30
CA ASP A 71 4.51 0.64 11.44
C ASP A 71 5.07 -0.42 12.44
N ARG A 72 4.28 -1.44 12.79
CA ARG A 72 4.56 -2.45 13.82
C ARG A 72 5.46 -3.59 13.33
N VAL A 73 6.76 -3.33 13.27
CA VAL A 73 7.79 -4.29 12.83
C VAL A 73 7.80 -5.56 13.68
N ASP A 74 7.60 -5.43 14.99
CA ASP A 74 7.48 -6.56 15.92
C ASP A 74 6.34 -7.51 15.52
N ILE A 75 5.18 -6.96 15.15
CA ILE A 75 4.04 -7.74 14.65
C ILE A 75 4.32 -8.31 13.26
N ALA A 76 4.98 -7.56 12.38
CA ALA A 76 5.37 -8.04 11.05
C ALA A 76 6.25 -9.30 11.14
N LEU A 77 7.22 -9.29 12.05
CA LEU A 77 8.09 -10.43 12.34
C LEU A 77 7.32 -11.59 12.96
N ALA A 78 6.51 -11.33 13.98
CA ALA A 78 5.75 -12.36 14.69
C ALA A 78 4.72 -13.06 13.77
N ALA A 79 4.04 -12.29 12.91
CA ALA A 79 3.05 -12.81 11.97
C ALA A 79 3.65 -13.36 10.67
N GLN A 80 4.98 -13.27 10.50
CA GLN A 80 5.70 -13.64 9.27
C GLN A 80 5.09 -12.96 8.03
N ALA A 81 4.86 -11.64 8.14
CA ALA A 81 4.40 -10.83 7.02
C ALA A 81 5.45 -10.80 5.89
N ASP A 82 4.99 -10.57 4.66
CA ASP A 82 5.88 -10.44 3.51
C ASP A 82 6.61 -9.09 3.51
N GLY A 83 6.04 -8.07 4.15
CA GLY A 83 6.66 -6.76 4.27
C GLY A 83 6.17 -5.91 5.45
N VAL A 84 6.91 -4.84 5.70
CA VAL A 84 6.54 -3.77 6.62
C VAL A 84 6.56 -2.44 5.87
N HIS A 85 5.63 -1.54 6.17
CA HIS A 85 5.59 -0.20 5.63
C HIS A 85 5.65 0.82 6.75
N VAL A 86 6.52 1.82 6.64
CA VAL A 86 6.72 2.85 7.67
C VAL A 86 6.62 4.27 7.12
N GLY A 87 6.31 5.22 8.00
CA GLY A 87 6.35 6.65 7.76
C GLY A 87 7.66 7.30 8.21
N GLN A 88 7.72 8.63 8.10
CA GLN A 88 8.89 9.44 8.45
C GLN A 88 9.10 9.58 9.97
N GLU A 89 8.05 9.38 10.77
CA GLU A 89 8.09 9.49 12.24
C GLU A 89 8.26 8.13 12.93
N ASP A 90 8.34 7.04 12.16
CA ASP A 90 8.51 5.69 12.67
C ASP A 90 10.01 5.32 12.77
N LEU A 91 10.32 4.05 13.07
CA LEU A 91 11.70 3.58 13.06
C LEU A 91 12.36 3.84 11.69
N PRO A 92 13.58 4.41 11.65
CA PRO A 92 14.25 4.72 10.39
C PRO A 92 14.48 3.49 9.52
N ALA A 93 14.26 3.62 8.21
CA ALA A 93 14.45 2.54 7.23
C ALA A 93 15.85 1.89 7.32
N THR A 94 16.88 2.70 7.58
CA THR A 94 18.28 2.22 7.76
C THR A 94 18.44 1.30 8.98
N VAL A 95 17.67 1.53 10.05
CA VAL A 95 17.62 0.66 11.23
C VAL A 95 16.81 -0.58 10.92
N LEU A 96 15.66 -0.43 10.25
CA LEU A 96 14.80 -1.56 9.88
C LEU A 96 15.53 -2.59 9.03
N ARG A 97 16.31 -2.16 8.04
CA ARG A 97 17.12 -3.07 7.22
C ARG A 97 18.15 -3.89 7.99
N ARG A 98 18.51 -3.50 9.22
CA ARG A 98 19.41 -4.27 10.08
C ARG A 98 18.68 -5.33 10.92
N ILE A 99 17.39 -5.14 11.17
CA ILE A 99 16.62 -5.99 12.11
C ILE A 99 15.59 -6.89 11.41
N ILE A 100 15.10 -6.51 10.22
CA ILE A 100 14.18 -7.35 9.46
C ILE A 100 14.95 -8.37 8.61
N PRO A 101 14.39 -9.57 8.38
CA PRO A 101 14.99 -10.55 7.47
C PRO A 101 15.20 -9.97 6.08
N LYS A 102 16.28 -10.37 5.40
CA LYS A 102 16.63 -9.85 4.06
C LYS A 102 15.52 -10.03 3.03
N GLN A 103 14.70 -11.06 3.19
CA GLN A 103 13.57 -11.37 2.32
C GLN A 103 12.30 -10.56 2.62
N MET A 104 12.21 -9.92 3.79
CA MET A 104 11.05 -9.11 4.16
C MET A 104 11.13 -7.76 3.45
N LEU A 105 10.03 -7.40 2.80
CA LEU A 105 9.95 -6.17 2.03
C LEU A 105 9.85 -4.94 2.94
N LEU A 106 10.43 -3.82 2.53
CA LEU A 106 10.33 -2.54 3.25
C LEU A 106 9.73 -1.46 2.36
N GLY A 107 8.55 -0.98 2.74
CA GLY A 107 7.92 0.20 2.14
C GLY A 107 8.16 1.43 3.00
N VAL A 108 8.38 2.58 2.36
CA VAL A 108 8.56 3.86 3.07
C VAL A 108 7.65 4.93 2.46
N SER A 109 6.95 5.68 3.30
CA SER A 109 6.13 6.81 2.83
C SER A 109 7.02 7.99 2.49
N ALA A 110 6.84 8.65 1.34
CA ALA A 110 7.62 9.82 0.94
C ALA A 110 6.74 10.88 0.26
N SER A 111 6.91 12.14 0.63
CA SER A 111 6.18 13.29 0.08
C SER A 111 7.09 14.28 -0.65
N THR A 112 8.40 14.06 -0.64
CA THR A 112 9.41 14.87 -1.34
C THR A 112 10.42 13.99 -2.07
N VAL A 113 11.18 14.61 -3.00
CA VAL A 113 12.27 13.95 -3.72
C VAL A 113 13.35 13.45 -2.76
N ASP A 114 13.71 14.25 -1.76
CA ASP A 114 14.77 13.91 -0.82
C ASP A 114 14.39 12.73 0.08
N GLU A 115 13.15 12.69 0.59
CA GLU A 115 12.64 11.54 1.35
C GLU A 115 12.62 10.26 0.51
N ALA A 116 12.20 10.34 -0.76
CA ALA A 116 12.15 9.18 -1.64
C ALA A 116 13.55 8.63 -1.96
N LYS A 117 14.52 9.53 -2.24
CA LYS A 117 15.93 9.15 -2.44
C LYS A 117 16.53 8.56 -1.18
N ALA A 118 16.27 9.16 -0.02
CA ALA A 118 16.75 8.65 1.26
C ALA A 118 16.18 7.25 1.56
N ALA A 119 14.90 7.02 1.25
CA ALA A 119 14.28 5.70 1.37
C ALA A 119 14.95 4.66 0.46
N GLU A 120 15.17 4.98 -0.82
CA GLU A 120 15.85 4.08 -1.75
C GLU A 120 17.29 3.78 -1.31
N GLN A 121 18.04 4.80 -0.88
CA GLN A 121 19.41 4.63 -0.36
C GLN A 121 19.46 3.84 0.94
N ALA A 122 18.45 3.97 1.79
CA ALA A 122 18.26 3.14 2.98
C ALA A 122 17.85 1.70 2.64
N GLY A 123 17.62 1.42 1.36
CA GLY A 123 17.33 0.12 0.82
C GLY A 123 15.85 -0.23 0.81
N ALA A 124 14.91 0.72 0.79
CA ALA A 124 13.48 0.43 0.64
C ALA A 124 13.18 -0.33 -0.67
N ASP A 125 12.21 -1.24 -0.66
CA ASP A 125 11.75 -1.97 -1.85
C ASP A 125 10.63 -1.23 -2.59
N CYS A 126 9.94 -0.31 -1.93
CA CYS A 126 8.97 0.56 -2.57
C CYS A 126 8.78 1.86 -1.77
N VAL A 127 8.24 2.87 -2.44
CA VAL A 127 7.82 4.12 -1.80
C VAL A 127 6.33 4.39 -2.00
N GLY A 128 5.67 4.82 -0.92
CA GLY A 128 4.28 5.29 -0.94
C GLY A 128 4.24 6.83 -1.00
N CYS A 129 3.81 7.38 -2.13
CA CYS A 129 3.80 8.82 -2.40
C CYS A 129 2.41 9.41 -2.32
N GLY A 130 2.21 10.38 -1.42
CA GLY A 130 0.90 11.01 -1.23
C GLY A 130 0.84 11.97 -0.03
N ALA A 131 -0.33 12.54 0.26
CA ALA A 131 -1.60 12.31 -0.45
C ALA A 131 -1.67 13.01 -1.81
N VAL A 132 -2.14 12.34 -2.86
CA VAL A 132 -2.23 12.91 -4.22
C VAL A 132 -3.55 13.63 -4.48
N PHE A 133 -4.61 13.27 -3.75
CA PHE A 133 -5.89 13.97 -3.70
C PHE A 133 -6.35 14.15 -2.24
N ALA A 134 -7.29 15.07 -2.01
CA ALA A 134 -7.89 15.28 -0.69
C ALA A 134 -8.51 13.98 -0.15
N THR A 135 -8.33 13.72 1.15
CA THR A 135 -8.81 12.51 1.82
C THR A 135 -9.10 12.76 3.28
N ASP A 136 -10.17 12.14 3.79
CA ASP A 136 -10.55 12.21 5.20
C ASP A 136 -9.78 11.20 6.07
N THR A 137 -8.98 10.31 5.48
CA THR A 137 -8.26 9.24 6.20
C THR A 137 -7.05 9.76 7.00
N LYS A 138 -6.41 10.84 6.55
CA LYS A 138 -5.29 11.52 7.24
C LYS A 138 -5.13 12.94 6.71
N SER A 139 -5.03 13.94 7.58
CA SER A 139 -4.70 15.31 7.20
C SER A 139 -3.22 15.40 6.80
N VAL A 140 -2.95 15.65 5.51
CA VAL A 140 -1.60 15.80 4.97
C VAL A 140 -1.60 16.84 3.85
N LYS A 141 -0.43 17.45 3.62
CA LYS A 141 -0.20 18.32 2.46
C LYS A 141 -0.34 17.51 1.17
N LEU A 142 -1.04 18.07 0.19
CA LEU A 142 -1.21 17.41 -1.11
C LEU A 142 0.09 17.43 -1.91
N LEU A 143 0.41 16.29 -2.50
CA LEU A 143 1.47 16.11 -3.48
C LEU A 143 0.90 16.34 -4.88
N SER A 144 1.44 17.32 -5.60
CA SER A 144 1.00 17.62 -6.97
C SER A 144 1.48 16.59 -7.98
N SER A 145 0.89 16.59 -9.19
CA SER A 145 1.38 15.80 -10.32
C SER A 145 2.87 16.05 -10.61
N GLN A 146 3.31 17.32 -10.57
CA GLN A 146 4.73 17.64 -10.77
C GLN A 146 5.61 17.06 -9.67
N GLY A 147 5.11 17.01 -8.42
CA GLY A 147 5.79 16.37 -7.31
C GLY A 147 5.97 14.87 -7.52
N LEU A 148 4.92 14.15 -7.93
CA LEU A 148 5.01 12.72 -8.28
C LEU A 148 6.01 12.47 -9.42
N GLN A 149 5.95 13.28 -10.48
CA GLN A 149 6.86 13.17 -11.62
C GLN A 149 8.32 13.39 -11.20
N ALA A 150 8.56 14.40 -10.34
CA ALA A 150 9.89 14.67 -9.80
C ALA A 150 10.41 13.51 -8.94
N ILE A 151 9.58 12.91 -8.09
CA ILE A 151 9.95 11.72 -7.31
C ILE A 151 10.27 10.55 -8.25
N ARG A 152 9.41 10.26 -9.23
CA ARG A 152 9.64 9.17 -10.19
C ARG A 152 10.96 9.33 -10.95
N ALA A 153 11.33 10.56 -11.31
CA ALA A 153 12.59 10.84 -11.98
C ALA A 153 13.82 10.61 -11.07
N ALA A 154 13.62 10.66 -9.74
CA ALA A 154 14.70 10.59 -8.76
C ALA A 154 14.96 9.19 -8.19
N VAL A 155 14.00 8.26 -8.28
CA VAL A 155 14.11 6.88 -7.75
C VAL A 155 13.89 5.85 -8.85
N GLN A 156 14.35 4.62 -8.64
CA GLN A 156 14.16 3.47 -9.55
C GLN A 156 13.25 2.39 -8.96
N ILE A 157 13.13 2.30 -7.63
CA ILE A 157 12.22 1.38 -6.95
C ILE A 157 10.73 1.62 -7.30
N PRO A 158 9.87 0.60 -7.14
CA PRO A 158 8.42 0.73 -7.27
C PRO A 158 7.83 1.91 -6.50
N MET A 159 7.03 2.73 -7.20
CA MET A 159 6.36 3.89 -6.62
C MET A 159 4.83 3.68 -6.59
N LEU A 160 4.23 3.74 -5.41
CA LEU A 160 2.78 3.70 -5.22
C LEU A 160 2.25 5.11 -4.98
N ALA A 161 1.21 5.53 -5.69
CA ALA A 161 0.49 6.74 -5.32
C ALA A 161 -0.58 6.41 -4.27
N ILE A 162 -0.75 7.27 -3.27
CA ILE A 162 -1.76 7.10 -2.22
C ILE A 162 -2.47 8.41 -1.90
N GLY A 163 -3.70 8.33 -1.38
CA GLY A 163 -4.46 9.47 -0.83
C GLY A 163 -5.52 9.99 -1.79
N GLY A 164 -6.80 9.81 -1.41
CA GLY A 164 -7.96 10.30 -2.15
C GLY A 164 -8.20 9.65 -3.52
N ILE A 165 -7.54 8.52 -3.79
CA ILE A 165 -7.68 7.79 -5.05
C ILE A 165 -9.00 7.00 -5.08
N LYS A 166 -9.71 7.09 -6.20
CA LYS A 166 -10.97 6.44 -6.54
C LYS A 166 -10.91 5.97 -8.00
N VAL A 167 -11.85 5.14 -8.45
CA VAL A 167 -11.93 4.67 -9.85
C VAL A 167 -11.82 5.82 -10.86
N ALA A 168 -12.55 6.92 -10.61
CA ALA A 168 -12.62 8.07 -11.52
C ALA A 168 -11.29 8.85 -11.68
N ASN A 169 -10.31 8.68 -10.78
CA ASN A 169 -9.06 9.44 -10.81
C ASN A 169 -7.79 8.57 -10.74
N ALA A 170 -7.91 7.23 -10.66
CA ALA A 170 -6.77 6.32 -10.48
C ALA A 170 -5.78 6.31 -11.65
N ALA A 171 -6.22 6.62 -12.88
CA ALA A 171 -5.35 6.67 -14.04
C ALA A 171 -4.30 7.81 -13.97
N ARG A 172 -4.65 8.93 -13.33
CA ARG A 172 -3.79 10.12 -13.29
C ARG A 172 -2.43 9.87 -12.61
N PRO A 173 -2.37 9.36 -11.36
CA PRO A 173 -1.09 9.08 -10.72
C PRO A 173 -0.22 8.06 -11.47
N ILE A 174 -0.84 7.10 -12.18
CA ILE A 174 -0.09 6.17 -13.04
C ILE A 174 0.58 6.92 -14.19
N ALA A 175 -0.17 7.78 -14.89
CA ALA A 175 0.36 8.65 -15.94
C ALA A 175 1.48 9.57 -15.40
N ASP A 176 1.37 10.03 -14.16
CA ASP A 176 2.37 10.87 -13.48
C ASP A 176 3.61 10.10 -12.98
N GLY A 177 3.65 8.77 -13.13
CA GLY A 177 4.85 7.99 -12.83
C GLY A 177 4.67 6.83 -11.86
N ALA A 178 3.53 6.71 -11.17
CA ALA A 178 3.30 5.60 -10.23
C ALA A 178 3.20 4.25 -10.95
N ASP A 179 3.72 3.19 -10.32
CA ASP A 179 3.66 1.80 -10.80
C ASP A 179 2.41 1.07 -10.29
N GLY A 180 1.69 1.70 -9.37
CA GLY A 180 0.41 1.26 -8.86
C GLY A 180 -0.20 2.30 -7.93
N VAL A 181 -1.37 1.97 -7.40
CA VAL A 181 -2.09 2.84 -6.46
C VAL A 181 -2.38 2.10 -5.16
N ALA A 182 -2.26 2.84 -4.06
CA ALA A 182 -2.73 2.41 -2.76
C ALA A 182 -4.03 3.12 -2.38
N VAL A 183 -5.01 2.35 -1.91
CA VAL A 183 -6.35 2.84 -1.57
C VAL A 183 -6.82 2.31 -0.22
N VAL A 184 -7.70 3.07 0.43
CA VAL A 184 -8.33 2.69 1.71
C VAL A 184 -9.86 2.68 1.53
N SER A 185 -10.49 3.85 1.63
CA SER A 185 -11.94 4.01 1.63
C SER A 185 -12.61 3.63 0.32
N ALA A 186 -11.92 3.80 -0.82
CA ALA A 186 -12.46 3.43 -2.14
C ALA A 186 -12.81 1.94 -2.28
N ILE A 187 -12.21 1.08 -1.44
CA ILE A 187 -12.52 -0.36 -1.36
C ILE A 187 -13.22 -0.66 -0.04
N MET A 188 -12.65 -0.26 1.10
CA MET A 188 -13.15 -0.65 2.42
C MET A 188 -14.54 -0.10 2.74
N LEU A 189 -14.94 1.05 2.19
CA LEU A 189 -16.28 1.64 2.38
C LEU A 189 -17.21 1.41 1.19
N ALA A 190 -16.78 0.64 0.18
CA ALA A 190 -17.64 0.35 -0.96
C ALA A 190 -18.82 -0.55 -0.52
N SER A 191 -19.99 -0.31 -1.10
CA SER A 191 -21.14 -1.20 -0.93
C SER A 191 -20.85 -2.60 -1.51
N ASP A 192 -20.15 -2.64 -2.66
CA ASP A 192 -19.61 -3.86 -3.25
C ASP A 192 -18.08 -3.77 -3.33
N THR A 193 -17.41 -4.47 -2.41
CA THR A 193 -15.94 -4.44 -2.28
C THR A 193 -15.24 -5.11 -3.46
N TYR A 194 -15.83 -6.18 -4.00
CA TYR A 194 -15.28 -6.91 -5.14
C TYR A 194 -15.35 -6.04 -6.40
N ALA A 195 -16.51 -5.44 -6.69
CA ALA A 195 -16.69 -4.60 -7.87
C ALA A 195 -15.81 -3.34 -7.83
N ALA A 196 -15.63 -2.74 -6.64
CA ALA A 196 -14.76 -1.59 -6.46
C ALA A 196 -13.28 -1.94 -6.74
N ALA A 197 -12.78 -3.03 -6.16
CA ALA A 197 -11.43 -3.52 -6.42
C ALA A 197 -11.22 -3.87 -7.90
N LYS A 198 -12.19 -4.54 -8.52
CA LYS A 198 -12.14 -4.92 -9.94
C LYS A 198 -12.05 -3.70 -10.86
N SER A 199 -12.91 -2.71 -10.63
CA SER A 199 -12.93 -1.47 -11.41
C SER A 199 -11.62 -0.69 -11.27
N LEU A 200 -11.12 -0.55 -10.04
CA LEU A 200 -9.82 0.09 -9.78
C LEU A 200 -8.70 -0.63 -10.51
N ARG A 201 -8.66 -1.97 -10.42
CA ARG A 201 -7.61 -2.76 -11.02
C ARG A 201 -7.60 -2.64 -12.54
N GLN A 202 -8.77 -2.65 -13.17
CA GLN A 202 -8.91 -2.45 -14.62
C GLN A 202 -8.38 -1.08 -15.07
N VAL A 203 -8.73 -0.01 -14.34
CA VAL A 203 -8.22 1.35 -14.65
C VAL A 203 -6.70 1.42 -14.54
N VAL A 204 -6.13 0.81 -13.50
CA VAL A 204 -4.67 0.78 -13.31
C VAL A 204 -3.98 -0.03 -14.40
N ASP A 205 -4.48 -1.24 -14.71
CA ASP A 205 -3.89 -2.09 -15.75
C ASP A 205 -3.94 -1.40 -17.14
N ALA A 206 -5.05 -0.70 -17.46
CA ALA A 206 -5.18 0.09 -18.68
C ALA A 206 -4.17 1.25 -18.72
N ALA A 207 -4.11 2.07 -17.67
CA ALA A 207 -3.21 3.22 -17.61
C ALA A 207 -1.72 2.81 -17.65
N LEU A 208 -1.36 1.69 -17.02
CA LEU A 208 0.00 1.14 -17.09
C LEU A 208 0.34 0.68 -18.52
N SER A 209 -0.62 0.10 -19.23
CA SER A 209 -0.44 -0.34 -20.61
C SER A 209 -0.25 0.86 -21.54
N GLU A 210 -1.08 1.90 -21.40
CA GLU A 210 -0.97 3.14 -22.17
C GLU A 210 0.39 3.83 -21.96
N ARG A 211 0.85 3.93 -20.71
CA ARG A 211 2.15 4.53 -20.38
C ARG A 211 3.36 3.77 -20.93
N ARG A 212 3.24 2.46 -21.12
CA ARG A 212 4.31 1.65 -21.75
C ARG A 212 4.37 1.85 -23.26
N SER A 213 3.24 2.12 -23.89
CA SER A 213 3.17 2.37 -25.34
C SER A 213 3.66 3.76 -25.75
N THR A 214 3.76 4.70 -24.81
CA THR A 214 4.21 6.09 -25.06
C THR A 214 5.68 6.35 -24.71
N LYS A 215 6.40 5.33 -24.21
CA LYS A 215 7.84 5.37 -23.95
C LYS A 215 8.60 4.71 -25.10
#